data_AF-A0A3L8AY85-F1
#
_entry.id   AF-A0A3L8AY85-F1
#
_cell.length_a   1.000
_cell.length_b   1.000
_cell.length_c   1.000
_cell.angle_alpha   90.00
_cell.angle_beta   90.00
_cell.angle_gamma   90.00
#
_symmetry.space_group_name_H-M   'P 1'
#
loop_
_entity.id
_entity.type
_entity.pdbx_description
1 polymer ?
#
loop_
_entity_poly.entity_id
_entity_poly.type
_entity_poly.pdbx_seq_one_letter_code
_entity_poly.pdbx_strand_id
1 'polypeptide(L)'
;MGMGKRNALSLLMLTMAVLGTLPGCGGSAVPKMDWQGEGFFSFPWPNDLRRQQDGTLDLAGFPGTGNPLLATVLAKGVPYINGFSTNAGVVFQFNRALDPSVLPPAKATLADDSVMMLVNIDPDHPAYLQRIPVRSNFDPVTTVYQPGHLLTMMPVPGYSLEPDTRYAAIIFKGLRSLTGEPILAAPPANRAGGRLCA
;
A
#
# COMPACT_ATOMS: atom_id res chain seq x y z
N MET A 1 8.97 1.80 87.41
CA MET A 1 8.92 3.04 86.59
C MET A 1 9.50 2.70 85.23
N GLY A 2 8.70 2.77 84.17
CA GLY A 2 9.12 2.33 82.84
C GLY A 2 7.96 2.27 81.85
N MET A 3 7.45 3.46 81.50
CA MET A 3 6.60 3.76 80.34
C MET A 3 7.06 2.97 79.10
N GLY A 4 6.21 2.52 78.17
CA GLY A 4 4.97 3.12 77.69
C GLY A 4 5.06 3.24 76.16
N LYS A 5 4.11 2.60 75.48
CA LYS A 5 3.87 2.53 74.03
C LYS A 5 3.97 3.90 73.31
N ARG A 6 4.33 3.89 72.01
CA ARG A 6 3.71 4.62 70.87
C ARG A 6 4.55 4.43 69.58
N ASN A 7 4.02 3.71 68.59
CA ASN A 7 3.35 4.20 67.36
C ASN A 7 4.37 4.74 66.33
N ALA A 8 4.78 3.94 65.34
CA ALA A 8 4.10 3.71 64.06
C ALA A 8 3.90 5.01 63.26
N LEU A 9 4.70 5.21 62.21
CA LEU A 9 4.31 5.83 60.93
C LEU A 9 5.50 5.68 59.95
N SER A 10 5.62 4.50 59.32
CA SER A 10 6.47 4.31 58.14
C SER A 10 5.64 4.64 56.92
N LEU A 11 5.93 5.79 56.31
CA LEU A 11 5.30 6.25 55.07
C LEU A 11 5.88 5.43 53.91
N LEU A 12 5.24 4.31 53.57
CA LEU A 12 5.57 3.54 52.37
C LEU A 12 4.94 4.27 51.17
N MET A 13 5.71 5.14 50.51
CA MET A 13 5.31 5.71 49.21
C MET A 13 5.29 4.57 48.18
N LEU A 14 4.09 4.07 47.90
CA LEU A 14 3.83 3.17 46.78
C LEU A 14 3.95 3.98 45.49
N THR A 15 5.11 3.94 44.84
CA THR A 15 5.29 4.46 43.48
C THR A 15 4.50 3.59 42.51
N MET A 16 3.23 3.94 42.33
CA MET A 16 2.39 3.41 41.26
C MET A 16 2.98 3.87 39.94
N ALA A 17 3.81 3.02 39.32
CA ALA A 17 4.24 3.17 37.95
C ALA A 17 2.99 3.05 37.08
N VAL A 18 2.38 4.19 36.75
CA VAL A 18 1.40 4.28 35.68
C VAL A 18 2.14 3.89 34.41
N LEU A 19 1.91 2.66 33.94
CA LEU A 19 2.19 2.30 32.56
C LEU A 19 1.32 3.24 31.71
N GLY A 20 1.91 4.35 31.29
CA GLY A 20 1.33 5.21 30.28
C GLY A 20 1.18 4.37 29.02
N THR A 21 -0.05 3.98 28.71
CA THR A 21 -0.43 3.61 27.36
C THR A 21 -0.19 4.84 26.52
N LEU A 22 0.96 4.90 25.83
CA LEU A 22 1.12 5.85 24.74
C LEU A 22 -0.09 5.59 23.82
N PRO A 23 -0.99 6.56 23.60
CA PRO A 23 -1.92 6.44 22.49
C PRO A 23 -1.01 6.37 21.27
N GLY A 24 -0.79 5.16 20.76
CA GLY A 24 -0.25 4.98 19.43
C GLY A 24 -1.07 5.91 18.54
N CYS A 25 -0.39 6.72 17.72
CA CYS A 25 -1.04 7.67 16.85
C CYS A 25 -1.87 6.87 15.82
N GLY A 26 -3.05 6.44 16.26
CA GLY A 26 -4.08 5.77 15.50
C GLY A 26 -4.54 6.72 14.43
N GLY A 27 -4.79 6.20 13.24
CA GLY A 27 -5.11 7.03 12.11
C GLY A 27 -5.41 6.21 10.89
N SER A 28 -6.34 6.72 10.10
CA SER A 28 -6.66 6.18 8.79
C SER A 28 -5.41 6.07 7.93
N ALA A 29 -5.22 4.89 7.31
CA ALA A 29 -4.24 4.75 6.26
C ALA A 29 -4.76 5.44 4.99
N VAL A 30 -3.83 6.08 4.26
CA VAL A 30 -4.10 6.78 3.01
C VAL A 30 -3.20 6.17 1.94
N PRO A 31 -3.74 5.69 0.81
CA PRO A 31 -2.90 5.31 -0.32
C PRO A 31 -2.21 6.57 -0.84
N LYS A 32 -0.90 6.49 -1.09
CA LYS A 32 -0.07 7.65 -1.37
C LYS A 32 -0.59 8.43 -2.58
N MET A 33 -0.78 7.74 -3.71
CA MET A 33 -1.32 8.25 -4.99
C MET A 33 -1.06 9.74 -5.22
N ASP A 34 0.19 10.14 -5.02
CA ASP A 34 0.70 11.47 -5.24
C ASP A 34 1.19 11.55 -6.67
N TRP A 35 0.31 12.03 -7.54
CA TRP A 35 0.51 12.07 -8.99
C TRP A 35 1.61 13.01 -9.45
N GLN A 36 2.11 13.87 -8.55
CA GLN A 36 3.23 14.78 -8.81
C GLN A 36 4.48 14.40 -8.00
N GLY A 37 4.41 13.33 -7.20
CA GLY A 37 5.51 12.91 -6.35
C GLY A 37 6.64 12.25 -7.14
N GLU A 38 7.88 12.54 -6.74
CA GLU A 38 9.09 12.06 -7.43
C GLU A 38 9.47 10.60 -7.10
N GLY A 39 8.89 10.01 -6.05
CA GLY A 39 9.21 8.63 -5.64
C GLY A 39 8.59 7.57 -6.57
N PHE A 40 9.23 6.41 -6.73
CA PHE A 40 8.74 5.38 -7.66
C PHE A 40 7.29 4.94 -7.40
N PHE A 41 6.94 4.73 -6.13
CA PHE A 41 5.58 4.42 -5.68
C PHE A 41 4.81 5.66 -5.18
N SER A 42 5.11 6.85 -5.70
CA SER A 42 4.28 8.04 -5.46
C SER A 42 2.84 7.78 -5.91
N PHE A 43 2.68 7.16 -7.08
CA PHE A 43 1.45 6.56 -7.58
C PHE A 43 1.61 5.04 -7.77
N PRO A 44 0.51 4.28 -7.99
CA PRO A 44 0.57 2.83 -8.06
C PRO A 44 1.45 2.33 -9.22
N TRP A 45 1.99 1.13 -9.08
CA TRP A 45 2.65 0.41 -10.16
C TRP A 45 1.86 -0.86 -10.47
N PRO A 46 1.71 -1.31 -11.72
CA PRO A 46 1.87 -0.57 -12.97
C PRO A 46 0.95 0.66 -13.07
N ASN A 47 1.31 1.62 -13.92
CA ASN A 47 0.46 2.76 -14.27
C ASN A 47 0.89 3.38 -15.60
N ASP A 48 -0.08 3.65 -16.48
CA ASP A 48 0.16 4.20 -17.83
C ASP A 48 0.91 5.54 -17.84
N LEU A 49 0.93 6.29 -16.73
CA LEU A 49 1.76 7.49 -16.58
C LEU A 49 3.27 7.21 -16.68
N ARG A 50 3.70 5.96 -16.49
CA ARG A 50 5.09 5.51 -16.71
C ARG A 50 5.34 5.00 -18.12
N ARG A 51 4.33 4.92 -18.98
CA ARG A 51 4.53 4.49 -20.36
C ARG A 51 4.91 5.69 -21.22
N GLN A 52 6.07 5.62 -21.85
CA GLN A 52 6.54 6.63 -22.79
C GLN A 52 5.80 6.53 -24.12
N GLN A 53 5.95 7.56 -24.98
CA GLN A 53 5.32 7.58 -26.30
C GLN A 53 5.77 6.43 -27.21
N ASP A 54 7.01 5.95 -27.05
CA ASP A 54 7.56 4.82 -27.78
C ASP A 54 7.14 3.45 -27.20
N GLY A 55 6.34 3.44 -26.13
CA GLY A 55 5.84 2.24 -25.45
C GLY A 55 6.75 1.69 -24.37
N THR A 56 7.99 2.18 -24.24
CA THR A 56 8.90 1.79 -23.16
C THR A 56 8.44 2.35 -21.82
N LEU A 57 8.99 1.82 -20.71
CA LEU A 57 8.62 2.23 -19.36
C LEU A 57 9.66 3.15 -18.72
N ASP A 58 9.18 4.25 -18.13
CA ASP A 58 9.96 5.09 -17.22
C ASP A 58 10.11 4.40 -15.85
N LEU A 59 11.31 3.88 -15.60
CA LEU A 59 11.70 3.25 -14.35
C LEU A 59 12.54 4.15 -13.44
N ALA A 60 12.54 5.47 -13.64
CA ALA A 60 13.23 6.40 -12.76
C ALA A 60 12.77 6.22 -11.30
N GLY A 61 13.76 6.11 -10.40
CA GLY A 61 13.53 5.89 -8.97
C GLY A 61 13.22 4.45 -8.57
N PHE A 62 13.27 3.48 -9.50
CA PHE A 62 12.98 2.07 -9.19
C PHE A 62 13.78 1.61 -7.94
N PRO A 63 13.14 1.03 -6.93
CA PRO A 63 13.79 0.64 -5.67
C PRO A 63 14.99 -0.29 -5.86
N GLY A 64 15.99 -0.19 -4.98
CA GLY A 64 17.15 -1.07 -5.01
C GLY A 64 18.20 -0.74 -6.08
N THR A 65 18.01 0.29 -6.89
CA THR A 65 18.97 0.74 -7.93
C THR A 65 20.28 1.30 -7.39
N GLY A 66 20.41 1.50 -6.08
CA GLY A 66 21.72 1.65 -5.44
C GLY A 66 22.62 0.42 -5.58
N ASN A 67 22.06 -0.75 -5.88
CA ASN A 67 22.80 -1.95 -6.27
C ASN A 67 23.18 -1.88 -7.76
N PRO A 68 24.49 -1.88 -8.11
CA PRO A 68 24.94 -1.74 -9.50
C PRO A 68 24.49 -2.86 -10.43
N LEU A 69 24.31 -4.09 -9.91
CA LEU A 69 23.84 -5.21 -10.71
C LEU A 69 22.39 -4.99 -11.14
N LEU A 70 21.53 -4.61 -10.19
CA LEU A 70 20.13 -4.31 -10.49
C LEU A 70 20.01 -3.10 -11.44
N ALA A 71 20.77 -2.03 -11.19
CA ALA A 71 20.80 -0.87 -12.07
C ALA A 71 21.20 -1.25 -13.51
N THR A 72 22.21 -2.12 -13.67
CA THR A 72 22.65 -2.61 -14.98
C THR A 72 21.58 -3.46 -15.66
N VAL A 73 20.91 -4.35 -14.92
CA VAL A 73 19.83 -5.19 -15.46
C VAL A 73 18.68 -4.33 -15.97
N LEU A 74 18.26 -3.32 -15.21
CA LEU A 74 17.20 -2.41 -15.63
C LEU A 74 17.62 -1.59 -16.86
N ALA A 75 18.80 -0.98 -16.84
CA ALA A 75 19.30 -0.17 -17.95
C ALA A 75 19.41 -0.97 -19.26
N LYS A 76 19.78 -2.25 -19.19
CA LYS A 76 19.85 -3.12 -20.37
C LYS A 76 18.50 -3.72 -20.78
N GLY A 77 17.58 -3.91 -19.85
CA GLY A 77 16.29 -4.56 -20.10
C GLY A 77 15.21 -3.61 -20.61
N VAL A 78 15.15 -2.38 -20.09
CA VAL A 78 14.10 -1.39 -20.43
C VAL A 78 13.91 -1.18 -21.94
N PRO A 79 14.98 -1.08 -22.77
CA PRO A 79 14.81 -0.89 -24.22
C PRO A 79 14.07 -2.05 -24.93
N TYR A 80 13.96 -3.22 -24.30
CA TYR A 80 13.34 -4.42 -24.86
C TYR A 80 11.96 -4.72 -24.27
N ILE A 81 11.44 -3.87 -23.37
CA ILE A 81 10.15 -4.07 -22.72
C ILE A 81 9.18 -3.00 -23.25
N ASN A 82 8.06 -3.44 -23.80
CA ASN A 82 6.96 -2.57 -24.21
C ASN A 82 5.73 -2.91 -23.36
N GLY A 83 5.29 -1.94 -22.57
CA GLY A 83 4.18 -2.12 -21.64
C GLY A 83 4.51 -3.00 -20.42
N PHE A 84 3.46 -3.40 -19.70
CA PHE A 84 3.58 -4.07 -18.41
C PHE A 84 3.37 -5.59 -18.53
N SER A 85 3.88 -6.34 -17.55
CA SER A 85 3.67 -7.80 -17.49
C SER A 85 2.19 -8.14 -17.29
N THR A 86 1.70 -9.13 -18.04
CA THR A 86 0.33 -9.67 -17.96
C THR A 86 0.05 -10.46 -16.67
N ASN A 87 1.04 -10.62 -15.80
CA ASN A 87 0.89 -11.29 -14.50
C ASN A 87 1.53 -10.49 -13.35
N ALA A 88 1.93 -9.24 -13.58
CA ALA A 88 2.51 -8.41 -12.51
C ALA A 88 1.47 -8.10 -11.42
N GLY A 89 1.94 -8.00 -10.18
CA GLY A 89 1.14 -7.45 -9.09
C GLY A 89 0.98 -5.94 -9.24
N VAL A 90 -0.24 -5.45 -9.02
CA VAL A 90 -0.51 -4.02 -8.84
C VAL A 90 -0.19 -3.63 -7.41
N VAL A 91 0.68 -2.66 -7.23
CA VAL A 91 1.26 -2.24 -5.96
C VAL A 91 0.82 -0.83 -5.63
N PHE A 92 0.25 -0.66 -4.44
CA PHE A 92 -0.09 0.63 -3.84
C PHE A 92 0.75 0.83 -2.58
N GLN A 93 1.43 1.97 -2.47
CA GLN A 93 2.04 2.37 -1.20
C GLN A 93 1.04 3.12 -0.33
N PHE A 94 1.00 2.81 0.96
CA PHE A 94 0.24 3.53 1.97
C PHE A 94 1.17 4.31 2.89
N ASN A 95 0.65 5.37 3.52
CA ASN A 95 1.39 6.12 4.54
C ASN A 95 1.49 5.39 5.89
N ARG A 96 0.68 4.34 6.09
CA ARG A 96 0.51 3.59 7.35
C ARG A 96 0.20 2.13 7.07
N ALA A 97 0.37 1.30 8.09
CA ALA A 97 0.03 -0.12 8.04
C ALA A 97 -1.48 -0.35 7.86
N LEU A 98 -1.83 -1.28 6.96
CA LEU A 98 -3.16 -1.87 6.87
C LEU A 98 -3.26 -3.09 7.78
N ASP A 99 -4.47 -3.41 8.21
CA ASP A 99 -4.76 -4.70 8.84
C ASP A 99 -4.79 -5.80 7.76
N PRO A 100 -3.84 -6.75 7.75
CA PRO A 100 -3.81 -7.80 6.74
C PRO A 100 -4.96 -8.81 6.90
N SER A 101 -5.59 -8.89 8.08
CA SER A 101 -6.67 -9.86 8.35
C SER A 101 -7.98 -9.51 7.64
N VAL A 102 -8.15 -8.26 7.20
CA VAL A 102 -9.33 -7.79 6.46
C VAL A 102 -9.14 -7.82 4.94
N LEU A 103 -8.00 -8.31 4.45
CA LEU A 103 -7.78 -8.49 3.02
C LEU A 103 -8.67 -9.63 2.49
N PRO A 104 -9.46 -9.41 1.43
CA PRO A 104 -10.38 -10.43 0.94
C PRO A 104 -9.60 -11.59 0.28
N PRO A 105 -10.06 -12.84 0.44
CA PRO A 105 -9.55 -13.95 -0.37
C PRO A 105 -9.90 -13.71 -1.84
N ALA A 106 -9.13 -14.32 -2.76
CA ALA A 106 -9.25 -14.03 -4.19
C ALA A 106 -10.65 -14.27 -4.80
N LYS A 107 -11.41 -15.24 -4.29
CA LYS A 107 -12.79 -15.45 -4.74
C LYS A 107 -13.70 -14.28 -4.36
N ALA A 108 -13.49 -13.68 -3.19
CA ALA A 108 -14.30 -12.56 -2.72
C ALA A 108 -14.03 -11.28 -3.52
N THR A 109 -12.89 -11.16 -4.21
CA THR A 109 -12.61 -9.98 -5.05
C THR A 109 -13.50 -9.87 -6.29
N LEU A 110 -14.27 -10.93 -6.58
CA LEU A 110 -15.23 -10.97 -7.68
C LEU A 110 -16.63 -10.53 -7.25
N ALA A 111 -16.91 -10.40 -5.94
CA ALA A 111 -18.22 -10.01 -5.43
C ALA A 111 -18.46 -8.50 -5.57
N ASP A 112 -19.74 -8.09 -5.66
CA ASP A 112 -20.12 -6.68 -5.83
C ASP A 112 -19.78 -5.79 -4.63
N ASP A 113 -19.71 -6.39 -3.44
CA ASP A 113 -19.36 -5.75 -2.18
C ASP A 113 -17.86 -5.86 -1.84
N SER A 114 -17.03 -6.34 -2.79
CA SER A 114 -15.59 -6.43 -2.54
C SER A 114 -14.96 -5.07 -2.28
N VAL A 115 -14.07 -5.02 -1.29
CA VAL A 115 -13.29 -3.82 -0.95
C VAL A 115 -12.10 -3.58 -1.88
N MET A 116 -11.80 -4.51 -2.79
CA MET A 116 -10.81 -4.32 -3.85
C MET A 116 -11.11 -5.18 -5.08
N MET A 117 -10.77 -4.68 -6.26
CA MET A 117 -11.05 -5.34 -7.54
C MET A 117 -9.95 -5.06 -8.57
N LEU A 118 -9.72 -6.01 -9.48
CA LEU A 118 -9.01 -5.78 -10.74
C LEU A 118 -9.99 -6.01 -11.87
N VAL A 119 -10.20 -5.01 -12.73
CA VAL A 119 -11.30 -4.99 -13.71
C VAL A 119 -10.74 -4.63 -15.08
N ASN A 120 -11.19 -5.35 -16.12
CA ASN A 120 -10.97 -4.92 -17.49
C ASN A 120 -11.82 -3.66 -17.76
N ILE A 121 -11.17 -2.57 -18.14
CA ILE A 121 -11.82 -1.28 -18.45
C ILE A 121 -11.60 -0.86 -19.91
N ASP A 122 -11.24 -1.81 -20.77
CA ASP A 122 -11.11 -1.60 -22.20
C ASP A 122 -12.48 -1.71 -22.88
N PRO A 123 -13.06 -0.60 -23.38
CA PRO A 123 -14.44 -0.57 -23.87
C PRO A 123 -14.68 -1.44 -25.10
N ASP A 124 -13.63 -1.72 -25.88
CA ASP A 124 -13.74 -2.49 -27.12
C ASP A 124 -13.45 -3.99 -26.90
N HIS A 125 -13.05 -4.38 -25.69
CA HIS A 125 -12.69 -5.75 -25.37
C HIS A 125 -13.95 -6.60 -25.03
N PRO A 126 -14.09 -7.84 -25.51
CA PRO A 126 -15.26 -8.70 -25.23
C PRO A 126 -15.50 -8.97 -23.74
N ALA A 127 -14.44 -8.89 -22.94
CA ALA A 127 -14.47 -9.03 -21.48
C ALA A 127 -14.57 -7.67 -20.73
N TYR A 128 -15.07 -6.61 -21.36
CA TYR A 128 -15.24 -5.31 -20.71
C TYR A 128 -16.02 -5.44 -19.39
N LEU A 129 -15.52 -4.78 -18.34
CA LEU A 129 -16.00 -4.85 -16.95
C LEU A 129 -15.90 -6.23 -16.27
N GLN A 130 -15.27 -7.22 -16.90
CA GLN A 130 -14.98 -8.49 -16.25
C GLN A 130 -13.94 -8.30 -15.14
N ARG A 131 -14.25 -8.84 -13.96
CA ARG A 131 -13.35 -8.86 -12.80
C ARG A 131 -12.38 -10.03 -12.89
N ILE A 132 -11.12 -9.78 -12.56
CA ILE A 132 -10.06 -10.79 -12.46
C ILE A 132 -9.87 -11.15 -10.98
N PRO A 133 -9.85 -12.44 -10.60
CA PRO A 133 -9.61 -12.81 -9.22
C PRO A 133 -8.16 -12.49 -8.85
N VAL A 134 -7.98 -11.78 -7.74
CA VAL A 134 -6.65 -11.36 -7.29
C VAL A 134 -6.39 -11.84 -5.87
N ARG A 135 -5.20 -12.38 -5.64
CA ARG A 135 -4.68 -12.54 -4.28
C ARG A 135 -4.00 -11.25 -3.87
N SER A 136 -4.14 -10.88 -2.60
CA SER A 136 -3.52 -9.68 -2.06
C SER A 136 -2.59 -10.00 -0.90
N ASN A 137 -1.57 -9.16 -0.73
CA ASN A 137 -0.65 -9.19 0.39
C ASN A 137 -0.33 -7.76 0.81
N PHE A 138 -0.22 -7.52 2.11
CA PHE A 138 0.27 -6.26 2.65
C PHE A 138 1.62 -6.46 3.33
N ASP A 139 2.64 -5.75 2.85
CA ASP A 139 3.99 -5.77 3.43
C ASP A 139 4.29 -4.44 4.14
N PRO A 140 4.37 -4.43 5.48
CA PRO A 140 4.68 -3.21 6.23
C PRO A 140 6.17 -2.84 6.21
N VAL A 141 7.05 -3.73 5.74
CA VAL A 141 8.49 -3.64 6.00
C VAL A 141 9.22 -2.86 4.90
N THR A 142 9.97 -1.84 5.33
CA THR A 142 10.96 -1.17 4.48
C THR A 142 12.22 -2.01 4.39
N THR A 143 12.73 -2.22 3.18
CA THR A 143 14.04 -2.84 2.91
C THR A 143 14.86 -1.95 1.99
N VAL A 144 16.07 -2.39 1.64
CA VAL A 144 16.88 -1.73 0.60
C VAL A 144 16.25 -1.86 -0.81
N TYR A 145 15.36 -2.84 -1.02
CA TYR A 145 14.77 -3.15 -2.32
C TYR A 145 13.30 -2.72 -2.47
N GLN A 146 12.66 -2.24 -1.40
CA GLN A 146 11.30 -1.74 -1.46
C GLN A 146 11.04 -0.82 -0.27
N PRO A 147 10.22 0.24 -0.41
CA PRO A 147 9.72 0.96 0.74
C PRO A 147 8.66 0.12 1.48
N GLY A 148 8.37 0.47 2.73
CA GLY A 148 7.32 -0.18 3.51
C GLY A 148 5.90 0.24 3.11
N HIS A 149 4.94 -0.47 3.70
CA HIS A 149 3.50 -0.28 3.55
C HIS A 149 2.98 -0.49 2.13
N LEU A 150 3.36 -1.60 1.50
CA LEU A 150 2.94 -1.96 0.16
C LEU A 150 1.78 -2.95 0.19
N LEU A 151 0.65 -2.57 -0.42
CA LEU A 151 -0.42 -3.49 -0.79
C LEU A 151 -0.17 -3.97 -2.21
N THR A 152 0.00 -5.27 -2.40
CA THR A 152 0.10 -5.89 -3.73
C THR A 152 -1.17 -6.67 -4.03
N MET A 153 -1.76 -6.46 -5.20
CA MET A 153 -2.87 -7.21 -5.77
C MET A 153 -2.37 -7.94 -7.01
N MET A 154 -2.32 -9.27 -6.99
CA MET A 154 -1.78 -10.06 -8.09
C MET A 154 -2.83 -11.02 -8.61
N PRO A 155 -2.99 -11.17 -9.94
CA PRO A 155 -3.87 -12.19 -10.49
C PRO A 155 -3.57 -13.57 -9.90
N VAL A 156 -4.62 -14.34 -9.63
CA VAL A 156 -4.47 -15.74 -9.23
C VAL A 156 -3.73 -16.48 -10.34
N PRO A 157 -2.74 -17.35 -10.05
CA PRO A 157 -2.08 -18.15 -11.07
C PRO A 157 -3.09 -18.88 -11.97
N GLY A 158 -2.92 -18.75 -13.29
CA GLY A 158 -3.89 -19.25 -14.29
C GLY A 158 -4.91 -18.21 -14.78
N TYR A 159 -4.99 -17.04 -14.15
CA TYR A 159 -5.80 -15.89 -14.60
C TYR A 159 -4.91 -14.78 -15.13
N SER A 160 -4.15 -15.06 -16.19
CA SER A 160 -3.33 -14.03 -16.82
C SER A 160 -4.19 -12.91 -17.42
N LEU A 161 -3.66 -11.70 -17.38
CA LEU A 161 -4.25 -10.56 -18.07
C LEU A 161 -4.00 -10.69 -19.58
N GLU A 162 -4.90 -10.16 -20.38
CA GLU A 162 -4.72 -10.10 -21.81
C GLU A 162 -3.71 -9.00 -22.17
N PRO A 163 -2.82 -9.23 -23.14
CA PRO A 163 -1.93 -8.20 -23.65
C PRO A 163 -2.74 -7.05 -24.26
N ASP A 164 -2.12 -5.88 -24.34
CA ASP A 164 -2.69 -4.67 -24.96
C ASP A 164 -4.09 -4.27 -24.48
N THR A 165 -4.46 -4.71 -23.26
CA THR A 165 -5.78 -4.49 -22.67
C THR A 165 -5.67 -3.58 -21.44
N ARG A 166 -6.61 -2.65 -21.29
CA ARG A 166 -6.61 -1.72 -20.15
C ARG A 166 -7.30 -2.32 -18.94
N TYR A 167 -6.62 -2.29 -17.79
CA TYR A 167 -7.16 -2.75 -16.51
C TYR A 167 -7.12 -1.64 -15.45
N ALA A 168 -8.08 -1.67 -14.54
CA ALA A 168 -8.11 -0.83 -13.35
C ALA A 168 -8.06 -1.68 -12.09
N ALA A 169 -7.10 -1.39 -11.21
CA ALA A 169 -7.15 -1.82 -9.83
C ALA A 169 -7.89 -0.77 -9.00
N ILE A 170 -8.92 -1.21 -8.28
CA ILE A 170 -9.81 -0.34 -7.53
C ILE A 170 -9.77 -0.78 -6.07
N ILE A 171 -9.62 0.17 -5.16
CA ILE A 171 -9.67 -0.03 -3.72
C ILE A 171 -10.82 0.83 -3.17
N PHE A 172 -11.73 0.21 -2.44
CA PHE A 172 -12.90 0.86 -1.88
C PHE A 172 -12.73 1.12 -0.38
N LYS A 173 -13.61 1.97 0.15
CA LYS A 173 -13.76 2.16 1.59
C LYS A 173 -14.25 0.84 2.20
N GLY A 174 -13.50 0.29 3.14
CA GLY A 174 -13.76 -1.02 3.73
C GLY A 174 -12.49 -1.71 4.20
N LEU A 175 -11.35 -1.38 3.59
CA LEU A 175 -10.04 -1.61 4.19
C LEU A 175 -9.86 -0.79 5.46
N ARG A 176 -9.06 -1.32 6.38
CA ARG A 176 -8.75 -0.72 7.68
C ARG A 176 -7.25 -0.58 7.86
N SER A 177 -6.85 0.46 8.58
CA SER A 177 -5.52 0.54 9.18
C SER A 177 -5.33 -0.59 10.20
N LEU A 178 -4.08 -0.85 10.60
CA LEU A 178 -3.76 -1.79 11.67
C LEU A 178 -4.44 -1.43 13.01
N THR A 179 -4.76 -0.16 13.23
CA THR A 179 -5.46 0.35 14.42
C THR A 179 -6.99 0.33 14.28
N GLY A 180 -7.52 -0.15 13.14
CA GLY A 180 -8.95 -0.42 12.91
C GLY A 180 -9.73 0.72 12.25
N GLU A 181 -9.13 1.90 12.05
CA GLU A 181 -9.76 3.01 11.36
C GLU A 181 -9.93 2.72 9.85
N PRO A 182 -11.02 3.19 9.22
CA PRO A 182 -11.19 3.05 7.78
C PRO A 182 -10.10 3.82 7.02
N ILE A 183 -9.72 3.32 5.83
CA ILE A 183 -8.86 4.10 4.93
C ILE A 183 -9.54 5.38 4.45
N LEU A 184 -8.75 6.40 4.13
CA LEU A 184 -9.23 7.59 3.43
C LEU A 184 -8.86 7.52 1.94
N ALA A 185 -9.63 8.21 1.11
CA ALA A 185 -9.30 8.38 -0.28
C ALA A 185 -8.02 9.22 -0.43
N ALA A 186 -7.20 8.91 -1.44
CA ALA A 186 -6.12 9.79 -1.83
C ALA A 186 -6.66 11.14 -2.34
N PRO A 187 -5.87 12.22 -2.26
CA PRO A 187 -6.19 13.46 -2.94
C PRO A 187 -6.42 13.20 -4.44
N PRO A 188 -7.44 13.84 -5.07
CA PRO A 188 -7.63 13.71 -6.50
C PRO A 188 -6.43 14.29 -7.24
N ALA A 189 -6.12 13.76 -8.43
CA ALA A 189 -4.96 14.15 -9.24
C ALA A 189 -4.79 15.66 -9.46
N ASN A 190 -5.89 16.41 -9.37
CA ASN A 190 -5.93 17.83 -9.68
C ASN A 190 -5.78 18.72 -8.41
N ARG A 191 -5.55 18.15 -7.21
CA ARG A 191 -5.46 18.90 -5.93
C ARG A 191 -4.09 18.87 -5.24
N ALA A 192 -3.06 18.26 -5.82
CA ALA A 192 -1.72 18.17 -5.23
C ALA A 192 -0.93 19.52 -5.15
N GLY A 193 -1.62 20.66 -5.23
CA GLY A 193 -1.06 22.01 -5.01
C GLY A 193 -1.62 22.75 -3.78
N GLY A 194 -2.44 22.08 -2.94
CA GLY A 194 -3.10 22.70 -1.79
C GLY A 194 -2.55 22.21 -0.46
N ARG A 195 -1.76 23.07 0.20
CA ARG A 195 -1.22 22.99 1.58
C ARG A 195 -1.78 21.85 2.44
N LEU A 196 -0.94 20.85 2.74
CA LEU A 196 -1.10 20.02 3.92
C LEU A 196 -0.77 20.88 5.15
N CYS A 197 -1.70 20.92 6.11
CA CYS A 197 -1.51 21.60 7.39
C CYS A 197 -0.29 21.03 8.12
N ALA A 198 0.46 21.94 8.73
CA ALA A 198 1.57 21.68 9.64
C ALA A 198 1.15 20.93 10.90
#